data_AF-A0AAN8TCL0-F1
#
_entry.id   AF-A0AAN8TCL0-F1
#
_cell.length_a   1.000
_cell.length_b   1.000
_cell.length_c   1.000
_cell.angle_alpha   90.00
_cell.angle_beta   90.00
_cell.angle_gamma   90.00
#
_symmetry.space_group_name_H-M   'P 1'
#
loop_
_entity.id
_entity.type
_entity.pdbx_description
1 polymer ?
#
loop_
_entity_poly.entity_id
_entity_poly.type
_entity_poly.pdbx_seq_one_letter_code
_entity_poly.pdbx_strand_id
1 'polypeptide(L)'
;MVRKRRFNGEIKACGMHDLLHEFCLTEVELTNFIVNLEAFSHFKLLRVLAVFHGYKSFLSFLLIITKLFHLRYLQVRCIGNLPASIAELHNLQTLIYGREYGYTTLPEKIWMMKNLRCMHMEEASYLPSPGRKSILNKHLVIGMPNV
;
A
#
# COMPACT_ATOMS: atom_id res chain seq x y z
N MET A 1 16.85 -5.36 -11.31
CA MET A 1 17.42 -6.70 -11.58
C MET A 1 18.87 -6.75 -11.11
N VAL A 2 19.32 -7.82 -10.45
CA VAL A 2 20.71 -7.93 -9.95
C VAL A 2 21.65 -8.17 -11.14
N ARG A 3 22.61 -7.27 -11.34
CA ARG A 3 23.59 -7.33 -12.44
C ARG A 3 24.90 -7.99 -12.01
N LYS A 4 25.27 -7.89 -10.73
CA LYS A 4 26.53 -8.47 -10.22
C LYS A 4 26.41 -8.89 -8.76
N ARG A 5 27.01 -10.03 -8.41
CA ARG A 5 27.23 -10.49 -7.03
C ARG A 5 28.73 -10.60 -6.74
N ARG A 6 29.10 -10.46 -5.46
CA ARG A 6 30.44 -10.73 -4.93
C ARG A 6 30.66 -12.24 -4.80
N PHE A 7 31.91 -12.67 -4.60
CA PHE A 7 32.25 -14.09 -4.38
C PHE A 7 31.59 -14.66 -3.11
N ASN A 8 31.29 -13.81 -2.12
CA ASN A 8 30.54 -14.18 -0.90
C ASN A 8 29.01 -14.20 -1.10
N GLY A 9 28.51 -13.99 -2.33
CA GLY A 9 27.08 -14.02 -2.65
C GLY A 9 26.31 -12.70 -2.46
N GLU A 10 26.92 -11.68 -1.86
CA GLU A 10 26.30 -10.35 -1.69
C GLU A 10 26.09 -9.64 -3.02
N ILE A 11 25.02 -8.84 -3.14
CA ILE A 11 24.75 -8.05 -4.34
C ILE A 11 25.78 -6.91 -4.43
N LYS A 12 26.55 -6.87 -5.51
CA LYS A 12 27.54 -5.81 -5.79
C LYS A 12 26.95 -4.69 -6.66
N ALA A 13 26.05 -5.05 -7.58
CA ALA A 13 25.38 -4.09 -8.45
C ALA A 13 24.00 -4.61 -8.84
N CYS A 14 23.00 -3.72 -8.81
CA CYS A 14 21.71 -3.93 -9.42
C CYS A 14 21.45 -2.83 -10.46
N GLY A 15 20.75 -3.17 -11.53
CA GLY A 15 20.24 -2.21 -12.50
C GLY A 15 18.75 -2.00 -12.28
N MET A 16 18.30 -0.76 -12.36
CA MET A 16 16.88 -0.46 -12.54
C MET A 16 16.49 -0.70 -14.00
N HIS A 17 15.20 -0.95 -14.24
CA HIS A 17 14.67 -0.98 -15.59
C HIS A 17 14.67 0.45 -16.14
N ASP A 18 14.91 0.66 -17.44
CA ASP A 18 15.05 2.01 -18.00
C ASP A 18 13.80 2.87 -17.77
N LEU A 19 12.59 2.27 -17.81
CA LEU A 19 11.35 2.95 -17.41
C LEU A 19 11.29 3.38 -15.94
N LEU A 20 11.91 2.62 -15.03
CA LEU A 20 12.01 3.00 -13.62
C LEU A 20 13.10 4.04 -13.40
N HIS A 21 14.16 4.02 -14.23
CA HIS A 21 15.21 5.03 -14.22
C HIS A 21 14.66 6.37 -14.71
N GLU A 22 13.96 6.41 -15.84
CA GLU A 22 13.26 7.61 -16.34
C GLU A 22 12.22 8.11 -15.32
N PHE A 23 11.45 7.21 -14.71
CA PHE A 23 10.52 7.59 -13.64
C PHE A 23 11.25 8.23 -12.44
N CYS A 24 12.33 7.61 -11.96
CA CYS A 24 13.13 8.17 -10.86
C CYS A 24 13.86 9.47 -11.24
N LEU A 25 14.29 9.66 -12.50
CA LEU A 25 14.83 10.94 -12.96
C LEU A 25 13.75 12.03 -12.97
N THR A 26 12.51 11.67 -13.32
CA THR A 26 11.37 12.58 -13.25
C THR A 26 11.01 12.95 -11.80
N GLU A 27 11.26 12.07 -10.83
CA GLU A 27 11.11 12.35 -9.39
C GLU A 27 12.12 13.37 -8.85
N VAL A 28 13.26 13.59 -9.53
CA VAL A 28 14.32 14.52 -9.09
C VAL A 28 14.04 15.97 -9.53
N GLU A 29 13.17 16.22 -10.52
CA GLU A 29 12.74 17.56 -10.96
C GLU A 29 11.48 18.05 -10.20
N LEU A 30 11.68 18.21 -8.88
CA LEU A 30 10.72 18.55 -7.82
C LEU A 30 10.03 19.92 -7.91
N THR A 31 9.31 20.25 -8.99
CA THR A 31 8.33 21.36 -8.96
C THR A 31 7.00 21.11 -9.65
N ASN A 32 6.78 19.98 -10.32
CA ASN A 32 5.48 19.68 -10.95
C ASN A 32 4.97 18.29 -10.56
N PHE A 33 4.74 18.01 -9.27
CA PHE A 33 4.10 16.77 -8.77
C PHE A 33 2.68 16.48 -9.33
N ILE A 34 2.20 17.29 -10.28
CA ILE A 34 1.10 16.96 -11.22
C ILE A 34 1.53 15.84 -12.19
N VAL A 35 2.83 15.51 -12.28
CA VAL A 35 3.40 14.45 -13.12
C VAL A 35 2.80 13.09 -12.76
N ASN A 36 1.70 12.82 -13.44
CA ASN A 36 1.28 11.57 -14.03
C ASN A 36 1.02 10.42 -13.06
N LEU A 37 0.03 10.59 -12.18
CA LEU A 37 -0.57 9.46 -11.46
C LEU A 37 -0.95 8.30 -12.42
N GLU A 38 -1.33 8.61 -13.66
CA GLU A 38 -1.61 7.60 -14.70
C GLU A 38 -0.39 6.76 -15.06
N ALA A 39 0.85 7.23 -14.85
CA ALA A 39 2.05 6.44 -15.06
C ALA A 39 2.03 5.16 -14.21
N PHE A 40 1.50 5.23 -12.98
CA PHE A 40 1.37 4.05 -12.13
C PHE A 40 0.46 2.99 -12.76
N SER A 41 -0.57 3.38 -13.50
CA SER A 41 -1.49 2.45 -14.15
C SER A 41 -0.83 1.56 -15.21
N HIS A 42 0.31 1.99 -15.76
CA HIS A 42 1.08 1.21 -16.73
C HIS A 42 1.92 0.09 -16.07
N PHE A 43 2.24 0.22 -14.78
CA PHE A 43 3.04 -0.76 -14.05
C PHE A 43 2.17 -1.89 -13.49
N LYS A 44 1.60 -2.70 -14.37
CA LYS A 44 0.69 -3.82 -14.00
C LYS A 44 1.31 -4.81 -13.01
N LEU A 45 2.63 -4.99 -13.06
CA LEU A 45 3.39 -5.91 -12.19
C LEU A 45 3.94 -5.24 -10.91
N LEU A 46 3.55 -4.00 -10.61
CA LEU A 46 4.07 -3.29 -9.44
C LEU A 46 3.67 -4.01 -8.15
N ARG A 47 4.67 -4.31 -7.30
CA ARG A 47 4.49 -5.03 -6.04
C ARG A 47 4.74 -4.16 -4.81
N VAL A 48 5.54 -3.11 -4.97
CA VAL A 48 5.97 -2.21 -3.90
C VAL A 48 5.77 -0.78 -4.41
N LEU A 49 4.98 0.00 -3.67
CA LEU A 49 4.78 1.42 -3.92
C LEU A 49 4.99 2.16 -2.60
N ALA A 50 5.89 3.14 -2.60
CA ALA A 50 6.13 3.99 -1.44
C ALA A 50 6.09 5.45 -1.89
N VAL A 51 5.22 6.25 -1.29
CA VAL A 51 5.08 7.67 -1.61
C VAL A 51 5.06 8.51 -0.34
N PHE A 52 5.98 9.46 -0.25
CA PHE A 52 6.25 10.20 0.99
C PHE A 52 5.82 11.67 0.93
N HIS A 53 5.41 12.18 -0.24
CA HIS A 53 5.04 13.57 -0.41
C HIS A 53 3.53 13.77 -0.52
N GLY A 54 3.00 14.73 0.24
CA GLY A 54 1.58 14.94 0.48
C GLY A 54 0.80 15.23 -0.80
N TYR A 55 0.15 14.22 -1.36
CA TYR A 55 -0.77 14.42 -2.47
C TYR A 55 -1.97 15.26 -2.00
N LYS A 56 -2.11 16.46 -2.58
CA LYS A 56 -3.29 17.31 -2.37
C LYS A 56 -4.59 16.63 -2.81
N SER A 57 -4.55 15.77 -3.84
CA SER A 57 -5.71 14.97 -4.30
C SER A 57 -5.52 13.47 -4.03
N PHE A 58 -5.60 13.10 -2.76
CA PHE A 58 -5.43 11.71 -2.32
C PHE A 58 -6.47 10.73 -2.92
N LEU A 59 -7.70 11.19 -3.16
CA LEU A 59 -8.76 10.36 -3.76
C LEU A 59 -8.44 9.92 -5.20
N SER A 60 -7.89 10.82 -6.02
CA SER A 60 -7.49 10.52 -7.40
C SER A 60 -6.32 9.53 -7.43
N PHE A 61 -5.35 9.69 -6.53
CA PHE A 61 -4.22 8.77 -6.38
C PHE A 61 -4.71 7.36 -6.03
N LEU A 62 -5.63 7.24 -5.07
CA LEU A 62 -6.14 5.92 -4.65
C LEU A 62 -6.93 5.19 -5.72
N LEU A 63 -7.72 5.91 -6.53
CA LEU A 63 -8.44 5.30 -7.64
C LEU A 63 -7.52 4.64 -8.68
N ILE A 64 -6.27 5.10 -8.77
CA ILE A 64 -5.29 4.54 -9.67
C ILE A 64 -4.58 3.35 -9.03
N ILE A 65 -4.20 3.45 -7.75
CA ILE A 65 -3.50 2.33 -7.10
C ILE A 65 -4.42 1.12 -6.89
N THR A 66 -5.74 1.28 -6.76
CA THR A 66 -6.66 0.12 -6.68
C THR A 66 -6.61 -0.77 -7.92
N LYS A 67 -6.12 -0.26 -9.06
CA LYS A 67 -5.89 -1.03 -10.30
C LYS A 67 -4.63 -1.90 -10.26
N LEU A 68 -3.75 -1.70 -9.27
CA LEU A 68 -2.49 -2.43 -9.13
C LEU A 68 -2.71 -3.78 -8.45
N PHE A 69 -3.20 -4.76 -9.21
CA PHE A 69 -3.55 -6.08 -8.69
C PHE A 69 -2.39 -6.78 -7.97
N HIS A 70 -1.14 -6.63 -8.43
CA HIS A 70 0.02 -7.30 -7.86
C HIS A 70 0.62 -6.61 -6.64
N LEU A 71 0.05 -5.48 -6.19
CA LEU A 71 0.59 -4.69 -5.10
C LEU A 71 0.54 -5.47 -3.79
N ARG A 72 1.69 -5.56 -3.11
CA ARG A 72 1.86 -6.26 -1.82
C ARG A 72 2.32 -5.33 -0.70
N TYR A 73 3.01 -4.26 -1.05
CA TYR A 73 3.48 -3.26 -0.11
C TYR A 73 3.03 -1.88 -0.59
N LEU A 74 2.37 -1.15 0.30
CA LEU A 74 1.99 0.23 0.09
C LEU A 74 2.43 1.05 1.29
N GLN A 75 3.24 2.08 1.05
CA GLN A 75 3.52 3.13 2.00
C GLN A 75 3.09 4.46 1.42
N VAL A 76 2.27 5.22 2.14
CA VAL A 76 1.77 6.51 1.67
C VAL A 76 1.73 7.50 2.81
N ARG A 77 2.15 8.74 2.53
CA ARG A 77 1.92 9.88 3.41
C ARG A 77 1.06 10.92 2.70
N CYS A 78 -0.06 11.32 3.29
CA CYS A 78 -1.00 12.26 2.66
C CYS A 78 -1.74 13.18 3.65
N ILE A 79 -2.46 14.16 3.12
CA ILE A 79 -3.20 15.14 3.93
C ILE A 79 -4.59 14.59 4.37
N GLY A 80 -5.15 13.61 3.65
CA GLY A 80 -6.57 13.16 3.78
C GLY A 80 -6.77 11.74 4.33
N ASN A 81 -7.98 11.40 4.80
CA ASN A 81 -8.36 10.04 5.29
C ASN A 81 -8.23 8.96 4.24
N LEU A 82 -7.70 7.80 4.67
CA LEU A 82 -7.70 6.57 3.92
C LEU A 82 -9.14 6.22 3.53
N PRO A 83 -9.50 6.29 2.24
CA PRO A 83 -10.85 5.95 1.81
C PRO A 83 -11.06 4.46 1.88
N ALA A 84 -12.33 4.06 1.93
CA ALA A 84 -12.71 2.65 1.99
C ALA A 84 -12.27 1.82 0.77
N SER A 85 -11.97 2.46 -0.37
CA SER A 85 -11.45 1.82 -1.58
C SER A 85 -10.06 1.18 -1.38
N ILE A 86 -9.32 1.54 -0.33
CA ILE A 86 -8.07 0.84 0.01
C ILE A 86 -8.27 -0.67 0.17
N ALA A 87 -9.47 -1.09 0.61
CA ALA A 87 -9.82 -2.48 0.82
C ALA A 87 -9.93 -3.29 -0.49
N GLU A 88 -9.95 -2.61 -1.65
CA GLU A 88 -9.95 -3.24 -2.98
C GLU A 88 -8.57 -3.78 -3.39
N LEU A 89 -7.51 -3.43 -2.65
CA LEU A 89 -6.17 -3.98 -2.86
C LEU A 89 -6.07 -5.42 -2.36
N HIS A 90 -6.63 -6.36 -3.11
CA HIS A 90 -6.83 -7.75 -2.68
C HIS A 90 -5.54 -8.50 -2.32
N ASN A 91 -4.39 -8.13 -2.89
CA ASN A 91 -3.10 -8.79 -2.65
C ASN A 91 -2.17 -8.03 -1.69
N LEU A 92 -2.63 -6.92 -1.11
CA LEU A 92 -1.81 -6.12 -0.21
C LEU A 92 -1.50 -6.89 1.07
N GLN A 93 -0.23 -6.89 1.46
CA GLN A 93 0.30 -7.59 2.63
C GLN A 93 0.75 -6.61 3.72
N THR A 94 1.33 -5.48 3.30
CA THR A 94 1.82 -4.42 4.19
C THR A 94 1.22 -3.09 3.77
N LEU A 95 0.59 -2.43 4.73
CA LEU A 95 0.10 -1.05 4.61
C LEU A 95 0.80 -0.18 5.65
N ILE A 96 1.57 0.79 5.19
CA ILE A 96 2.09 1.88 6.02
C ILE A 96 1.39 3.16 5.60
N TYR A 97 0.75 3.82 6.55
CA TYR A 97 0.00 5.03 6.27
C TYR A 97 0.41 6.12 7.26
N GLY A 98 0.81 7.24 6.70
CA GLY A 98 1.08 8.48 7.43
C GLY A 98 0.12 9.58 7.00
N ARG A 99 -0.26 10.42 7.95
CA ARG A 99 -1.04 11.63 7.75
C ARG A 99 -0.18 12.84 8.12
N GLU A 100 -0.14 13.81 7.21
CA GLU A 100 0.65 15.03 7.42
C GLU A 100 0.20 15.85 8.65
N TYR A 101 -1.12 15.92 8.91
CA TYR A 101 -1.68 16.66 10.04
C TYR A 101 -2.90 15.97 10.65
N GLY A 102 -2.95 15.82 11.97
CA GLY A 102 -4.13 15.37 12.71
C GLY A 102 -4.25 13.85 12.89
N TYR A 103 -5.41 13.38 13.34
CA TYR A 103 -5.71 11.95 13.51
C TYR A 103 -6.41 11.38 12.28
N THR A 104 -6.28 10.07 12.09
CA THR A 104 -6.98 9.35 11.01
C THR A 104 -7.95 8.33 11.58
N THR A 105 -9.12 8.20 10.94
CA THR A 105 -10.00 7.05 11.16
C THR A 105 -9.80 6.08 10.00
N LEU A 106 -9.43 4.86 10.33
CA LEU A 106 -9.23 3.81 9.32
C LEU A 106 -10.62 3.30 8.85
N PRO A 107 -10.82 2.98 7.56
CA PRO A 107 -12.11 2.52 7.07
C PRO A 107 -12.43 1.11 7.58
N GLU A 108 -13.68 0.85 7.98
CA GLU A 108 -14.11 -0.46 8.51
C GLU A 108 -13.80 -1.63 7.57
N LYS A 109 -13.84 -1.38 6.26
CA LYS A 109 -13.58 -2.39 5.23
C LYS A 109 -12.13 -2.88 5.21
N ILE A 110 -11.21 -2.23 5.92
CA ILE A 110 -9.81 -2.67 6.02
C ILE A 110 -9.69 -4.12 6.52
N TRP A 111 -10.59 -4.54 7.41
CA TRP A 111 -10.63 -5.89 7.98
C TRP A 111 -11.09 -6.95 6.99
N MET A 112 -11.60 -6.55 5.82
CA MET A 112 -11.99 -7.46 4.74
C MET A 112 -10.80 -7.86 3.85
N MET A 113 -9.64 -7.20 4.00
CA MET A 113 -8.44 -7.46 3.21
C MET A 113 -7.79 -8.79 3.64
N LYS A 114 -8.08 -9.86 2.90
CA LYS A 114 -7.67 -11.25 3.26
C LYS A 114 -6.16 -11.47 3.34
N ASN A 115 -5.37 -10.70 2.61
CA ASN A 115 -3.92 -10.86 2.53
C ASN A 115 -3.14 -9.89 3.42
N LEU A 116 -3.82 -8.94 4.07
CA LEU A 116 -3.17 -7.91 4.89
C LEU A 116 -2.65 -8.55 6.19
N ARG A 117 -1.36 -8.38 6.45
CA ARG A 117 -0.67 -8.99 7.60
C ARG A 117 -0.02 -7.96 8.49
N CYS A 118 0.46 -6.87 7.89
CA CYS A 118 1.13 -5.79 8.59
C CYS A 118 0.42 -4.47 8.27
N MET A 119 0.10 -3.73 9.33
CA MET A 119 -0.45 -2.40 9.22
C MET A 119 0.27 -1.50 10.23
N HIS A 120 0.87 -0.42 9.74
CA HIS A 120 1.56 0.57 10.55
C HIS A 120 1.00 1.95 10.25
N MET A 121 0.69 2.70 11.31
CA MET A 121 0.22 4.08 11.25
C MET A 121 1.31 4.95 11.87
N GLU A 122 1.80 5.94 11.11
CA GLU A 122 2.91 6.79 11.57
C GLU A 122 2.44 7.80 12.65
N GLU A 123 1.14 8.13 12.67
CA GLU A 123 0.51 9.04 13.64
C GLU A 123 -0.69 8.39 14.35
N ALA A 124 -1.26 9.11 15.31
CA ALA A 124 -2.40 8.64 16.09
C ALA A 124 -3.61 8.30 15.19
N SER A 125 -4.07 7.06 15.28
CA SER A 125 -5.15 6.53 14.45
C SER A 125 -6.23 5.84 15.29
N TYR A 126 -7.50 6.07 14.94
CA TYR A 126 -8.60 5.27 15.44
C TYR A 126 -8.80 4.04 14.56
N LEU A 127 -8.63 2.86 15.18
CA LEU A 127 -8.93 1.60 14.53
C LEU A 127 -10.45 1.34 14.61
N PRO A 128 -11.14 1.12 13.47
CA PRO A 128 -12.53 0.73 13.49
C PRO A 128 -12.66 -0.65 14.12
N SER A 129 -13.75 -0.89 14.84
CA SER A 129 -14.09 -2.23 15.33
C SER A 129 -14.13 -3.21 14.16
N PRO A 130 -13.48 -4.39 14.25
CA PRO A 130 -13.64 -5.43 13.24
C PRO A 130 -15.11 -5.81 13.17
N GLY A 131 -15.80 -5.42 12.09
CA GLY A 131 -17.22 -5.69 11.94
C GLY A 131 -17.50 -7.18 12.17
N ARG A 132 -18.57 -7.50 12.91
CA ARG A 132 -18.95 -8.86 13.38
C ARG A 132 -18.84 -9.96 12.31
N LYS A 133 -18.97 -9.60 11.02
CA LYS A 133 -18.84 -10.49 9.85
C LYS A 133 -17.41 -10.99 9.58
N SER A 134 -16.37 -10.28 10.01
CA SER A 134 -14.97 -10.69 9.86
C SER A 134 -14.54 -11.81 10.82
N ILE A 135 -15.24 -11.92 11.96
CA ILE A 135 -14.98 -12.93 13.01
C ILE A 135 -15.61 -14.27 12.64
N LEU A 136 -16.74 -14.27 11.93
CA LEU A 136 -17.47 -15.49 11.57
C LEU A 136 -16.69 -16.42 10.61
N ASN A 137 -15.77 -15.86 9.81
CA ASN A 137 -14.95 -16.66 8.88
C ASN A 137 -13.75 -17.37 9.54
N LYS A 138 -13.57 -17.26 10.86
CA LYS A 138 -12.47 -17.91 11.59
C LYS A 138 -12.91 -19.01 12.56
N HIS A 139 -14.21 -19.18 12.79
CA HIS A 139 -14.73 -20.21 13.69
C HIS A 139 -15.83 -21.05 13.03
N LEU A 140 -15.41 -21.87 12.07
CA LEU A 140 -16.02 -23.18 11.85
C LEU A 140 -15.08 -24.20 12.52
N VAL A 141 -15.00 -24.14 13.84
CA VAL A 141 -14.51 -25.27 14.65
C VAL A 141 -15.75 -25.95 15.19
N ILE A 142 -16.04 -27.08 14.58
CA ILE A 142 -17.03 -28.08 14.99
C ILE A 142 -16.76 -28.44 16.45
N GLY A 143 -17.82 -28.47 17.28
CA GLY A 143 -17.80 -29.14 18.57
C GLY A 143 -18.46 -28.34 19.69
N MET A 144 -19.79 -28.45 19.81
CA MET A 144 -20.34 -28.71 21.14
C MET A 144 -20.16 -30.21 21.39
N PRO A 145 -19.85 -30.63 22.63
CA PRO A 145 -20.96 -31.01 23.49
C PRO A 145 -20.83 -30.53 24.94
N ASN A 146 -21.99 -30.15 25.49
CA ASN A 146 -22.46 -30.39 26.86
C ASN A 146 -21.41 -30.67 27.94
N VAL A 147 -21.30 -29.77 28.93
CA VAL A 147 -21.83 -29.93 30.30
C VAL A 147 -22.22 -28.54 30.81
#